data_AF-A0A974PX62-F1
#
_entry.id   AF-A0A974PX62-F1
#
_cell.length_a   1.000
_cell.length_b   1.000
_cell.length_c   1.000
_cell.angle_alpha   90.00
_cell.angle_beta   90.00
_cell.angle_gamma   90.00
#
_symmetry.space_group_name_H-M   'P 1'
#
loop_
_entity.id
_entity.type
_entity.pdbx_description
1 polymer ?
#
loop_
_entity_poly.entity_id
_entity_poly.type
_entity_poly.pdbx_seq_one_letter_code
_entity_poly.pdbx_strand_id
1 'polypeptide(L)'
;MNLWLKISLLAAVQVAALATMIADKQWTLNRGTQVVLQTEPVDPRSLFMGDYARLNYSISRLRLDGDDAVGGDREFARHDTVWVALKPDPAGARAVSVHRERAAVPAGLLALKGEVSYVADHDWDRASNTSVKRRTLQVRYGIEQYYVQEGTGRQIERPQGGEKVSILAAVDSRGKAGILGVLLDGKLRYRETLF
;
A
#
# COMPACT_ATOMS: atom_id res chain seq x y z
N MET A 1 29.99 10.07 -35.69
CA MET A 1 28.61 10.32 -35.26
C MET A 1 28.48 11.77 -34.83
N ASN A 2 27.65 12.54 -35.55
CA ASN A 2 27.49 13.99 -35.33
C ASN A 2 27.00 14.27 -33.91
N LEU A 3 27.51 15.34 -33.29
CA LEU A 3 27.18 15.72 -31.91
C LEU A 3 25.66 15.81 -31.67
N TRP A 4 24.94 16.40 -32.62
CA TRP A 4 23.48 16.49 -32.61
C TRP A 4 22.79 15.13 -32.55
N LEU A 5 23.30 14.13 -33.27
CA LEU A 5 22.73 12.78 -33.28
C LEU A 5 22.89 12.11 -31.91
N LYS A 6 24.01 12.36 -31.22
CA LYS A 6 24.24 11.86 -29.84
C LYS A 6 23.28 12.52 -28.85
N ILE A 7 23.06 13.83 -28.97
CA ILE A 7 22.15 14.59 -28.09
C ILE A 7 20.70 14.11 -28.30
N SER A 8 20.26 13.99 -29.55
CA SER A 8 18.91 13.49 -29.86
C SER A 8 18.70 12.07 -29.35
N LEU A 9 19.69 11.19 -29.49
CA LEU A 9 19.63 9.83 -28.96
C LEU A 9 19.49 9.84 -27.43
N LEU A 10 20.29 10.65 -26.73
CA LEU A 10 20.23 10.76 -25.27
C LEU A 10 18.87 11.29 -24.80
N ALA A 11 18.35 12.34 -25.45
CA ALA A 11 17.03 12.89 -25.15
C ALA A 11 15.92 11.85 -25.39
N ALA A 12 16.00 11.09 -26.48
CA ALA A 12 15.03 10.02 -26.77
C ALA A 12 15.04 8.93 -25.70
N VAL A 13 16.22 8.52 -25.21
CA VAL A 13 16.34 7.54 -24.11
C VAL A 13 15.70 8.06 -22.83
N GLN A 14 15.89 9.35 -22.49
CA GLN A 14 15.27 9.95 -21.30
C GLN A 14 13.73 10.01 -21.42
N VAL A 15 13.20 10.42 -22.57
CA VAL A 15 11.75 10.45 -22.82
C VAL A 15 11.17 9.04 -22.78
N ALA A 16 11.84 8.06 -23.38
CA ALA A 16 11.42 6.66 -23.32
C ALA A 16 11.38 6.14 -21.88
N ALA A 17 12.40 6.45 -21.07
CA ALA A 17 12.42 6.06 -19.66
C ALA A 17 11.20 6.61 -18.90
N LEU A 18 10.89 7.91 -19.03
CA LEU A 18 9.71 8.51 -18.41
C LEU A 18 8.39 7.89 -18.93
N ALA A 19 8.28 7.66 -20.23
CA ALA A 19 7.11 7.03 -20.84
C ALA A 19 6.89 5.60 -20.29
N THR A 20 7.97 4.81 -20.11
CA THR A 20 7.85 3.47 -19.51
C THR A 20 7.38 3.51 -18.06
N MET A 21 7.81 4.49 -17.26
CA MET A 21 7.34 4.65 -15.87
C MET A 21 5.84 4.95 -15.81
N ILE A 22 5.35 5.83 -16.70
CA ILE A 22 3.93 6.17 -16.79
C ILE A 22 3.12 4.95 -17.24
N ALA A 23 3.58 4.25 -18.29
CA ALA A 23 2.92 3.05 -18.79
C ALA A 23 2.84 1.95 -17.72
N ASP A 24 3.89 1.76 -16.93
CA ASP A 24 3.93 0.79 -15.85
C ASP A 24 2.95 1.12 -14.71
N LYS A 25 2.84 2.40 -14.31
CA LYS A 25 1.81 2.86 -13.36
C LYS A 25 0.42 2.62 -13.92
N GLN A 26 0.18 3.02 -15.17
CA GLN A 26 -1.13 2.88 -15.82
C GLN A 26 -1.56 1.43 -15.99
N TRP A 27 -0.62 0.53 -16.29
CA TRP A 27 -0.88 -0.89 -16.37
C TRP A 27 -1.36 -1.46 -15.04
N THR A 28 -0.73 -1.03 -13.94
CA THR A 28 -1.12 -1.43 -12.57
C THR A 28 -2.54 -0.97 -12.25
N LEU A 29 -2.87 0.29 -12.54
CA LEU A 29 -4.18 0.85 -12.23
C LEU A 29 -5.32 0.27 -13.09
N ASN A 30 -5.03 -0.05 -14.36
CA ASN A 30 -6.06 -0.53 -15.28
C ASN A 30 -6.29 -2.05 -15.22
N ARG A 31 -5.24 -2.83 -14.97
CA ARG A 31 -5.32 -4.31 -14.96
C ARG A 31 -5.23 -4.92 -13.56
N GLY A 32 -4.93 -4.12 -12.55
CA GLY A 32 -4.84 -4.59 -11.18
C GLY A 32 -6.20 -5.00 -10.63
N THR A 33 -6.17 -5.99 -9.72
CA THR A 33 -7.35 -6.38 -8.96
C THR A 33 -7.61 -5.31 -7.90
N GLN A 34 -8.83 -4.80 -7.85
CA GLN A 34 -9.23 -3.79 -6.88
C GLN A 34 -9.40 -4.41 -5.49
N VAL A 35 -8.82 -3.76 -4.49
CA VAL A 35 -8.86 -4.21 -3.09
C VAL A 35 -9.01 -3.00 -2.17
N VAL A 36 -9.83 -3.13 -1.14
CA VAL A 36 -9.98 -2.10 -0.11
C VAL A 36 -8.94 -2.37 0.97
N LEU A 37 -8.11 -1.38 1.27
CA LEU A 37 -7.11 -1.43 2.34
C LEU A 37 -7.55 -0.52 3.47
N GLN A 38 -7.76 -1.08 4.65
CA GLN A 38 -8.08 -0.30 5.84
C GLN A 38 -6.85 0.45 6.32
N THR A 39 -7.02 1.74 6.62
CA THR A 39 -6.00 2.51 7.31
C THR A 39 -6.18 2.39 8.82
N GLU A 40 -5.09 2.36 9.57
CA GLU A 40 -5.12 2.58 11.02
C GLU A 40 -5.63 4.01 11.32
N PRO A 41 -6.08 4.31 12.54
CA PRO A 41 -6.69 5.60 12.87
C PRO A 41 -5.75 6.77 12.58
N VAL A 42 -5.96 7.43 11.44
CA VAL A 42 -5.34 8.68 11.04
C VAL A 42 -6.46 9.71 11.02
N ASP A 43 -6.24 10.90 11.57
CA ASP A 43 -7.25 11.97 11.51
C ASP A 43 -7.62 12.21 10.04
N PRO A 44 -8.89 11.95 9.63
CA PRO A 44 -9.31 12.10 8.25
C PRO A 44 -9.05 13.50 7.70
N ARG A 45 -9.10 14.53 8.56
CA ARG A 45 -8.87 15.93 8.17
C ARG A 45 -7.46 16.16 7.65
N SER A 46 -6.47 15.47 8.22
CA SER A 46 -5.07 15.61 7.81
C SER A 46 -4.86 15.22 6.34
N LEU A 47 -5.67 14.30 5.80
CA LEU A 47 -5.53 13.83 4.43
C LEU A 47 -5.93 14.89 3.39
N PHE A 48 -6.75 15.89 3.77
CA PHE A 48 -7.33 16.87 2.85
C PHE A 48 -6.75 18.29 3.00
N MET A 49 -5.67 18.46 3.75
CA MET A 49 -5.05 19.77 4.02
C MET A 49 -3.93 20.19 3.06
N GLY A 50 -3.64 19.41 2.01
CA GLY A 50 -2.86 19.87 0.85
C GLY A 50 -1.36 19.52 0.86
N ASP A 51 -0.78 19.10 1.98
CA ASP A 51 0.66 18.75 2.01
C ASP A 51 0.92 17.35 1.44
N TYR A 52 0.44 16.31 2.14
CA TYR A 52 0.36 14.92 1.72
C TYR A 52 -0.16 14.11 2.91
N ALA A 53 -0.81 12.99 2.61
CA ALA A 53 -1.39 12.11 3.59
C ALA A 53 -0.47 10.92 3.83
N ARG A 54 -0.03 10.71 5.08
CA ARG A 54 0.67 9.49 5.47
C ARG A 54 -0.35 8.42 5.82
N LEU A 55 -0.35 7.35 5.05
CA LEU A 55 -1.22 6.20 5.20
C LEU A 55 -0.46 5.11 5.96
N ASN A 56 -1.08 4.62 7.04
CA ASN A 56 -0.65 3.39 7.69
C ASN A 56 -1.76 2.37 7.55
N TYR A 57 -1.45 1.16 7.08
CA TYR A 57 -2.46 0.15 6.81
C TYR A 57 -2.55 -0.82 7.97
N SER A 58 -3.75 -1.34 8.24
CA SER A 58 -3.92 -2.41 9.25
C SER A 58 -3.12 -3.67 8.89
N ILE A 59 -2.90 -3.90 7.59
CA ILE A 59 -2.06 -4.99 7.07
C ILE A 59 -0.56 -4.67 7.09
N SER A 60 -0.13 -3.46 7.48
CA SER A 60 1.30 -3.14 7.54
C SER A 60 1.99 -3.78 8.74
N ARG A 61 1.25 -4.09 9.82
CA ARG A 61 1.77 -4.78 11.00
C ARG A 61 1.29 -6.24 10.99
N LEU A 62 2.19 -7.18 10.75
CA LEU A 62 1.89 -8.61 10.72
C LEU A 62 2.49 -9.30 11.94
N ARG A 63 1.68 -10.00 12.72
CA ARG A 63 2.16 -10.86 13.82
C ARG A 63 2.57 -12.20 13.24
N LEU A 64 3.77 -12.68 13.57
CA LEU A 64 4.28 -13.97 13.10
C LEU A 64 4.06 -15.09 14.13
N ASP A 65 3.81 -14.71 15.38
CA ASP A 65 3.56 -15.60 16.52
C ASP A 65 2.31 -15.16 17.31
N GLY A 66 1.72 -16.12 18.04
CA GLY A 66 0.50 -15.93 18.85
C GLY A 66 -0.79 -16.32 18.11
N ASP A 67 -1.94 -16.09 18.76
CA ASP A 67 -3.24 -16.54 18.25
C ASP A 67 -3.71 -15.80 16.99
N ASP A 68 -3.27 -14.54 16.82
CA ASP A 68 -3.54 -13.71 15.64
C ASP A 68 -2.42 -13.76 14.60
N ALA A 69 -1.53 -14.76 14.66
CA ALA A 69 -0.41 -14.86 13.74
C ALA A 69 -0.88 -15.11 12.30
N VAL A 70 -0.25 -14.41 11.35
CA VAL A 70 -0.39 -14.76 9.94
C VAL A 70 0.39 -16.02 9.62
N GLY A 71 -0.09 -16.80 8.65
CA GLY A 71 0.62 -18.00 8.18
C GLY A 71 1.85 -17.66 7.31
N GLY A 72 2.51 -18.70 6.82
CA GLY A 72 3.64 -18.59 5.89
C GLY A 72 5.00 -18.59 6.59
N ASP A 73 5.95 -17.87 6.01
CA ASP A 73 7.32 -17.78 6.51
C ASP A 73 7.38 -16.96 7.80
N ARG A 74 8.34 -17.27 8.68
CA ARG A 74 8.51 -16.59 9.99
C ARG A 74 9.81 -15.82 10.13
N GLU A 75 10.80 -16.21 9.36
CA GLU A 75 12.12 -15.59 9.40
C GLU A 75 12.18 -14.51 8.34
N PHE A 76 12.28 -13.26 8.78
CA PHE A 76 12.51 -12.10 7.93
C PHE A 76 13.53 -11.17 8.59
N ALA A 77 14.27 -10.46 7.74
CA ALA A 77 15.15 -9.38 8.10
C ALA A 77 14.63 -8.05 7.54
N ARG A 78 15.14 -6.94 8.10
CA ARG A 78 14.89 -5.61 7.54
C ARG A 78 15.38 -5.55 6.08
N HIS A 79 14.62 -4.89 5.23
CA HIS A 79 14.83 -4.75 3.78
C HIS A 79 14.53 -6.02 2.96
N ASP A 80 14.06 -7.10 3.59
CA ASP A 80 13.56 -8.25 2.83
C ASP A 80 12.36 -7.84 1.98
N THR A 81 12.34 -8.29 0.73
CA THR A 81 11.14 -8.23 -0.11
C THR A 81 10.22 -9.37 0.27
N VAL A 82 8.95 -9.06 0.50
CA VAL A 82 7.94 -10.03 0.92
C VAL A 82 6.68 -9.93 0.06
N TRP A 83 5.92 -11.02 0.03
CA TRP A 83 4.60 -11.10 -0.58
C TRP A 83 3.58 -11.44 0.48
N VAL A 84 2.70 -10.49 0.76
CA VAL A 84 1.60 -10.63 1.71
C VAL A 84 0.39 -11.14 0.94
N ALA A 85 -0.10 -12.32 1.32
CA ALA A 85 -1.30 -12.91 0.76
C ALA A 85 -2.52 -12.24 1.39
N LEU A 86 -3.24 -11.47 0.59
CA LEU A 86 -4.45 -10.78 1.00
C LEU A 86 -5.68 -11.58 0.61
N LYS A 87 -6.63 -11.66 1.53
CA LYS A 87 -8.01 -12.03 1.24
C LYS A 87 -8.82 -10.74 1.07
N PRO A 88 -9.28 -10.40 -0.14
CA PRO A 88 -10.11 -9.22 -0.36
C PRO A 88 -11.41 -9.30 0.45
N ASP A 89 -11.83 -8.18 1.00
CA ASP A 89 -13.07 -8.04 1.76
C ASP A 89 -13.59 -6.60 1.55
N PRO A 90 -14.91 -6.40 1.32
CA PRO A 90 -15.48 -5.07 1.11
C PRO A 90 -15.26 -4.10 2.27
N ALA A 91 -15.18 -4.61 3.51
CA ALA A 91 -14.88 -3.80 4.67
C ALA A 91 -13.39 -3.47 4.78
N GLY A 92 -12.52 -4.25 4.15
CA GLY A 92 -11.07 -4.11 4.21
C GLY A 92 -10.36 -5.46 4.17
N ALA A 93 -9.43 -5.61 3.24
CA ALA A 93 -8.68 -6.84 3.04
C ALA A 93 -7.89 -7.25 4.29
N ARG A 94 -7.82 -8.55 4.51
CA ARG A 94 -7.08 -9.15 5.62
C ARG A 94 -5.81 -9.83 5.10
N ALA A 95 -4.70 -9.63 5.80
CA ALA A 95 -3.48 -10.39 5.56
C ALA A 95 -3.64 -11.80 6.15
N VAL A 96 -3.48 -12.83 5.33
CA VAL A 96 -3.64 -14.24 5.71
C VAL A 96 -2.29 -14.88 5.98
N SER A 97 -1.29 -14.57 5.15
CA SER A 97 0.05 -15.13 5.25
C SER A 97 1.08 -14.21 4.60
N VAL A 98 2.35 -14.37 4.95
CA VAL A 98 3.48 -13.65 4.34
C VAL A 98 4.53 -14.63 3.85
N HIS A 99 5.10 -14.36 2.67
CA HIS A 99 6.03 -15.25 1.97
C HIS A 99 7.24 -14.50 1.43
N ARG A 100 8.39 -15.16 1.36
CA ARG A 100 9.61 -14.66 0.70
C ARG A 100 9.55 -14.77 -0.82
N GLU A 101 8.67 -15.60 -1.35
CA GLU A 101 8.50 -15.79 -2.79
C GLU A 101 7.05 -15.63 -3.20
N ARG A 102 6.83 -14.95 -4.33
CA ARG A 102 5.48 -14.77 -4.88
C ARG A 102 4.78 -16.10 -5.16
N ALA A 103 5.51 -17.11 -5.64
CA ALA A 103 4.95 -18.39 -6.03
C ALA A 103 4.40 -19.20 -4.83
N ALA A 104 4.84 -18.88 -3.61
CA ALA A 104 4.35 -19.52 -2.39
C ALA A 104 2.99 -18.97 -1.92
N VAL A 105 2.52 -17.85 -2.48
CA VAL A 105 1.20 -17.30 -2.16
C VAL A 105 0.11 -18.26 -2.63
N PRO A 106 -0.81 -18.70 -1.73
CA PRO A 106 -1.87 -19.63 -2.09
C PRO A 106 -2.76 -19.12 -3.23
N ALA A 107 -3.19 -20.04 -4.10
CA ALA A 107 -4.14 -19.73 -5.16
C ALA A 107 -5.45 -19.17 -4.58
N GLY A 108 -6.02 -18.17 -5.25
CA GLY A 108 -7.24 -17.48 -4.80
C GLY A 108 -7.00 -16.34 -3.81
N LEU A 109 -5.77 -16.15 -3.31
CA LEU A 109 -5.37 -14.96 -2.57
C LEU A 109 -4.62 -13.98 -3.47
N LEU A 110 -4.72 -12.69 -3.13
CA LEU A 110 -4.05 -11.62 -3.85
C LEU A 110 -2.65 -11.41 -3.26
N ALA A 111 -1.61 -11.58 -4.09
CA ALA A 111 -0.24 -11.37 -3.67
C ALA A 111 0.12 -9.88 -3.70
N LEU A 112 0.26 -9.23 -2.55
CA LEU A 112 0.73 -7.87 -2.44
C LEU A 112 2.22 -7.84 -2.10
N LYS A 113 3.04 -7.26 -2.97
CA LYS A 113 4.47 -7.10 -2.75
C LYS A 113 4.73 -5.96 -1.76
N GLY A 114 5.65 -6.19 -0.83
CA GLY A 114 6.13 -5.17 0.09
C GLY A 114 7.60 -5.36 0.47
N GLU A 115 8.09 -4.46 1.30
CA GLU A 115 9.43 -4.46 1.88
C GLU A 115 9.32 -4.39 3.40
N VAL A 116 10.09 -5.24 4.09
CA VAL A 116 10.19 -5.23 5.55
C VAL A 116 10.93 -3.98 6.00
N SER A 117 10.21 -3.05 6.62
CA SER A 117 10.79 -1.83 7.16
C SER A 117 11.41 -2.02 8.55
N TYR A 118 10.84 -2.92 9.35
CA TYR A 118 11.27 -3.22 10.71
C TYR A 118 10.76 -4.60 11.17
N VAL A 119 11.50 -5.23 12.06
CA VAL A 119 11.14 -6.48 12.75
C VAL A 119 11.27 -6.25 14.24
N ALA A 120 10.24 -6.59 15.01
CA ALA A 120 10.23 -6.51 16.46
C ALA A 120 10.12 -7.90 17.05
N ASP A 121 10.89 -8.24 18.08
CA ASP A 121 10.76 -9.51 18.82
C ASP A 121 9.76 -9.42 19.99
N HIS A 122 9.35 -8.20 20.35
CA HIS A 122 8.39 -7.93 21.41
C HIS A 122 7.28 -7.01 20.88
N ASP A 123 6.05 -7.25 21.32
CA ASP A 123 4.88 -6.41 21.04
C ASP A 123 4.30 -5.93 22.37
N TRP A 124 3.75 -4.70 22.38
CA TRP A 124 3.08 -4.17 23.56
C TRP A 124 1.65 -4.68 23.60
N ASP A 125 1.33 -5.52 24.58
CA ASP A 125 -0.02 -5.99 24.80
C ASP A 125 -0.80 -4.97 25.63
N ARG A 126 -1.79 -4.30 25.00
CA ARG A 126 -2.64 -3.32 25.67
C ARG A 126 -3.54 -3.95 26.73
N ALA A 127 -3.93 -5.21 26.59
CA ALA A 127 -4.84 -5.86 27.53
C ALA A 127 -4.13 -6.15 28.86
N SER A 128 -2.90 -6.67 28.79
CA SER A 128 -2.08 -6.97 29.97
C SER A 128 -1.12 -5.84 30.37
N ASN A 129 -1.12 -4.72 29.64
CA ASN A 129 -0.27 -3.55 29.85
C ASN A 129 1.22 -3.91 30.04
N THR A 130 1.72 -4.85 29.25
CA THR A 130 3.10 -5.36 29.34
C THR A 130 3.67 -5.71 27.97
N SER A 131 5.00 -5.74 27.88
CA SER A 131 5.72 -6.19 26.69
C SER A 131 5.76 -7.71 26.67
N VAL A 132 5.19 -8.31 25.63
CA VAL A 132 5.17 -9.76 25.44
C VAL A 132 6.11 -10.14 24.31
N LYS A 133 6.81 -11.27 24.44
CA LYS A 133 7.66 -11.82 23.38
C LYS A 133 6.76 -12.31 22.24
N ARG A 134 6.61 -11.50 21.20
CA ARG A 134 5.74 -11.74 20.05
C ARG A 134 6.39 -11.09 18.84
N ARG A 135 6.85 -11.91 17.90
CA ARG A 135 7.54 -11.40 16.73
C ARG A 135 6.56 -10.72 15.78
N THR A 136 6.86 -9.48 15.42
CA THR A 136 6.00 -8.64 14.58
C THR A 136 6.81 -8.06 13.44
N LEU A 137 6.22 -8.07 12.24
CA LEU A 137 6.78 -7.59 11.00
C LEU A 137 6.09 -6.30 10.59
N GLN A 138 6.84 -5.23 10.33
CA GLN A 138 6.32 -4.00 9.75
C GLN A 138 6.67 -3.93 8.27
N VAL A 139 5.66 -4.01 7.40
CA VAL A 139 5.79 -4.06 5.94
C VAL A 139 5.31 -2.75 5.31
N ARG A 140 6.07 -2.24 4.34
CA ARG A 140 5.68 -1.14 3.44
C ARG A 140 5.38 -1.67 2.04
N TYR A 141 4.35 -1.14 1.42
CA TYR A 141 3.81 -1.56 0.12
C TYR A 141 4.09 -0.55 -0.99
N GLY A 142 4.71 0.59 -0.69
CA GLY A 142 5.02 1.64 -1.66
C GLY A 142 3.81 2.54 -1.99
N ILE A 143 2.76 2.46 -1.18
CA ILE A 143 1.52 3.24 -1.28
C ILE A 143 1.18 3.91 0.06
N GLU A 144 2.17 4.15 0.92
CA GLU A 144 2.00 4.81 2.23
C GLU A 144 1.83 6.34 2.13
N GLN A 145 1.95 6.90 0.93
CA GLN A 145 1.85 8.33 0.69
C GLN A 145 0.77 8.60 -0.34
N TYR A 146 -0.09 9.55 -0.02
CA TYR A 146 -1.18 9.95 -0.88
C TYR A 146 -1.26 11.46 -1.00
N TYR A 147 -1.33 11.95 -2.24
CA TYR A 147 -1.33 13.38 -2.54
C TYR A 147 -2.72 13.81 -2.94
N VAL A 148 -3.32 14.70 -2.15
CA VAL A 148 -4.56 15.37 -2.52
C VAL A 148 -4.20 16.66 -3.23
N GLN A 149 -4.72 16.86 -4.43
CA GLN A 149 -4.50 18.10 -5.17
C GLN A 149 -5.02 19.30 -4.37
N GLU A 150 -4.21 20.36 -4.29
CA GLU A 150 -4.61 21.63 -3.69
C GLU A 150 -5.82 22.23 -4.41
N GLY A 151 -6.74 22.85 -3.66
CA GLY A 151 -7.95 23.46 -4.23
C GLY A 151 -9.15 22.53 -4.41
N THR A 152 -8.98 21.21 -4.30
CA THR A 152 -10.12 20.25 -4.29
C THR A 152 -11.02 20.39 -3.05
N GLY A 153 -10.56 21.10 -2.01
CA GLY A 153 -11.25 21.27 -0.74
C GLY A 153 -12.60 22.03 -0.79
N ARG A 154 -12.93 22.70 -1.91
CA ARG A 154 -14.28 23.31 -2.09
C ARG A 154 -15.33 22.30 -2.57
N GLN A 155 -14.93 21.16 -3.13
CA GLN A 155 -15.84 20.11 -3.63
C GLN A 155 -15.97 18.93 -2.67
N ILE A 156 -15.19 18.91 -1.58
CA ILE A 156 -15.13 17.80 -0.63
C ILE A 156 -15.70 18.30 0.70
N GLU A 157 -16.82 17.71 1.13
CA GLU A 157 -17.35 17.92 2.48
C GLU A 157 -16.28 17.59 3.51
N ARG A 158 -16.07 18.45 4.50
CA ARG A 158 -15.08 18.21 5.57
C ARG A 158 -15.42 16.88 6.25
N PRO A 159 -14.48 15.91 6.31
CA PRO A 159 -14.71 14.68 7.04
C PRO A 159 -15.11 14.95 8.49
N GLN A 160 -16.14 14.26 8.96
CA GLN A 160 -16.54 14.34 10.35
C GLN A 160 -15.57 13.54 11.22
N GLY A 161 -15.44 13.93 12.50
CA GLY A 161 -14.63 13.15 13.43
C GLY A 161 -15.24 11.76 13.63
N GLY A 162 -14.46 10.70 13.38
CA GLY A 162 -14.88 9.31 13.57
C GLY A 162 -15.19 8.53 12.28
N GLU A 163 -15.15 9.16 11.11
CA GLU A 163 -15.28 8.47 9.83
C GLU A 163 -14.09 7.52 9.59
N LYS A 164 -14.37 6.32 9.09
CA LYS A 164 -13.33 5.34 8.75
C LYS A 164 -12.75 5.65 7.38
N VAL A 165 -11.46 5.92 7.36
CA VAL A 165 -10.71 6.06 6.10
C VAL A 165 -10.30 4.69 5.62
N SER A 166 -10.43 4.45 4.33
CA SER A 166 -9.85 3.28 3.65
C SER A 166 -9.39 3.68 2.26
N ILE A 167 -8.50 2.89 1.68
CA ILE A 167 -7.91 3.16 0.38
C ILE A 167 -8.37 2.10 -0.61
N LEU A 168 -8.88 2.52 -1.75
CA LEU A 168 -9.12 1.64 -2.88
C LEU A 168 -7.78 1.53 -3.61
N ALA A 169 -7.19 0.35 -3.63
CA ALA A 169 -5.95 0.07 -4.32
C ALA A 169 -6.17 -0.93 -5.45
N ALA A 170 -5.39 -0.82 -6.52
CA ALA A 170 -5.24 -1.84 -7.55
C ALA A 170 -3.93 -2.60 -7.31
N VAL A 171 -3.99 -3.92 -7.29
CA VAL A 171 -2.79 -4.79 -7.19
C VAL A 171 -2.63 -5.56 -8.49
N ASP A 172 -1.53 -5.33 -9.19
CA ASP A 172 -1.25 -6.01 -10.46
C ASP A 172 -0.80 -7.45 -10.26
N SER A 173 -0.66 -8.19 -11.36
CA SER A 173 -0.21 -9.58 -11.27
C SER A 173 1.18 -9.70 -10.68
N ARG A 174 2.08 -8.70 -10.80
CA ARG A 174 3.43 -8.73 -10.20
C ARG A 174 3.41 -8.42 -8.70
N GLY A 175 2.25 -8.10 -8.15
CA GLY A 175 2.02 -7.71 -6.76
C GLY A 175 2.31 -6.24 -6.48
N LYS A 176 2.54 -5.43 -7.52
CA LYS A 176 2.69 -3.98 -7.36
C LYS A 176 1.31 -3.37 -7.08
N ALA A 177 1.25 -2.47 -6.11
CA ALA A 177 0.03 -1.72 -5.81
C ALA A 177 0.07 -0.30 -6.36
N GLY A 178 -1.11 0.24 -6.65
CA GLY A 178 -1.35 1.65 -6.93
C GLY A 178 -2.66 2.11 -6.31
N ILE A 179 -2.71 3.36 -5.84
CA ILE A 179 -3.91 3.94 -5.26
C ILE A 179 -4.88 4.33 -6.39
N LEU A 180 -6.13 3.90 -6.28
CA LEU A 180 -7.24 4.31 -7.15
C LEU A 180 -8.10 5.39 -6.51
N GLY A 181 -8.11 5.48 -5.18
CA GLY A 181 -8.89 6.50 -4.48
C GLY A 181 -9.01 6.28 -2.98
N VAL A 182 -9.68 7.23 -2.34
CA VAL A 182 -9.95 7.24 -0.91
C VAL A 182 -11.44 6.99 -0.68
N LEU A 183 -11.74 6.06 0.22
CA LEU A 183 -13.07 5.80 0.72
C LEU A 183 -13.23 6.39 2.13
N LEU A 184 -14.38 7.02 2.38
CA LEU A 184 -14.84 7.36 3.72
C LEU A 184 -16.09 6.52 4.01
N ASP A 185 -16.05 5.72 5.07
CA ASP A 185 -17.10 4.77 5.45
C ASP A 185 -17.56 3.88 4.29
N GLY A 186 -16.59 3.39 3.50
CA GLY A 186 -16.81 2.51 2.35
C GLY A 186 -17.36 3.21 1.10
N LYS A 187 -17.62 4.51 1.14
CA LYS A 187 -18.04 5.30 -0.02
C LYS A 187 -16.83 5.99 -0.66
N LEU A 188 -16.66 5.80 -1.96
CA LEU A 188 -15.59 6.47 -2.72
C LEU A 188 -15.83 7.99 -2.69
N ARG A 189 -14.93 8.73 -2.06
CA ARG A 189 -15.00 10.19 -1.96
C ARG A 189 -14.06 10.90 -2.91
N TYR A 190 -12.91 10.28 -3.15
CA TYR A 190 -11.98 10.77 -4.15
C TYR A 190 -11.49 9.61 -5.00
N ARG A 191 -11.48 9.81 -6.31
CA ARG A 191 -10.87 8.91 -7.28
C ARG A 191 -9.63 9.59 -7.84
N GLU A 192 -8.51 8.89 -7.83
CA GLU A 192 -7.31 9.36 -8.52
C GLU A 192 -7.56 9.27 -10.02
N THR A 193 -7.65 10.42 -10.67
CA THR A 193 -7.63 10.50 -12.13
C THR A 193 -6.21 10.89 -12.54
N LEU A 194 -5.55 10.00 -13.28
CA LEU A 194 -4.43 10.44 -14.11
C LEU A 194 -5.09 11.15 -15.28
N PHE A 195 -5.02 12.49 -15.26
CA PHE A 195 -5.63 13.46 -16.18
C PHE A 195 -7.10 13.81 -15.89
#